data_AF-A0A4Z0H113-F1
#
_entry.id   AF-A0A4Z0H113-F1
#
_cell.length_a   1.000
_cell.length_b   1.000
_cell.length_c   1.000
_cell.angle_alpha   90.00
_cell.angle_beta   90.00
_cell.angle_gamma   90.00
#
_symmetry.space_group_name_H-M   'P 1'
#
loop_
_entity.id
_entity.type
_entity.pdbx_description
1 polymer ?
#
loop_
_entity_poly.entity_id
_entity_poly.type
_entity_poly.pdbx_seq_one_letter_code
_entity_poly.pdbx_strand_id
1 'polypeptide(L)' 'MIREQESVSLENLSDQTLLDTYSQAMKLGLDMNFIEIIKRELRNRGLYSRNEQN' A
#
# COMPACT_ATOMS: atom_id res chain seq x y z
N MET A 1 -5.38 13.51 26.71
CA MET A 1 -4.69 12.32 26.17
C MET A 1 -4.96 12.29 24.68
N ILE A 2 -3.98 12.73 23.88
CA ILE A 2 -4.04 12.61 22.43
C ILE A 2 -3.65 11.16 22.15
N ARG A 3 -4.61 10.35 21.69
CA ARG A 3 -4.30 9.00 21.20
C ARG A 3 -3.40 9.20 19.99
N GLU A 4 -2.14 8.84 20.11
CA GLU A 4 -1.24 8.74 18.97
C GLU A 4 -1.95 7.86 17.94
N GLN A 5 -2.27 8.44 16.77
CA GLN A 5 -2.66 7.66 15.62
C GLN A 5 -1.43 6.84 15.28
N GLU A 6 -1.37 5.60 15.75
CA GLU A 6 -0.39 4.62 15.30
C GLU A 6 -0.63 4.45 13.79
N SER A 7 0.07 5.25 13.01
CA SER A 7 0.16 5.10 11.57
C SER A 7 0.75 3.73 11.34
N VAL A 8 -0.05 2.80 10.85
CA VAL A 8 0.41 1.47 10.43
C VAL A 8 1.57 1.68 9.46
N SER A 9 2.78 1.47 9.96
CA SER A 9 3.99 1.70 9.18
C SER A 9 4.26 0.44 8.37
N LEU A 10 4.08 0.55 7.05
CA LEU A 10 4.36 -0.53 6.10
C LEU A 10 5.85 -0.66 5.79
N GLU A 11 6.71 0.18 6.38
CA GLU A 11 8.15 0.27 6.13
C GLU A 11 8.89 -1.06 6.36
N ASN A 12 8.41 -1.89 7.28
CA ASN A 12 9.03 -3.17 7.63
C ASN A 12 8.61 -4.34 6.71
N LEU A 13 7.63 -4.13 5.81
CA LEU A 13 7.26 -5.16 4.85
C LEU A 13 8.32 -5.26 3.75
N SER A 14 8.61 -6.49 3.30
CA SER A 14 9.41 -6.67 2.09
C SER A 14 8.66 -6.15 0.86
N ASP A 15 9.40 -5.74 -0.16
CA ASP A 15 8.83 -5.25 -1.43
C ASP A 15 7.87 -6.27 -2.06
N GLN A 16 8.25 -7.54 -2.02
CA GLN A 16 7.41 -8.65 -2.51
C GLN A 16 6.10 -8.74 -1.73
N THR A 17 6.16 -8.72 -0.39
CA THR A 17 4.97 -8.77 0.46
C THR A 17 4.04 -7.58 0.20
N LEU A 18 4.60 -6.40 -0.02
CA LEU A 18 3.83 -5.19 -0.28
C LEU A 18 3.11 -5.25 -1.64
N LEU A 19 3.79 -5.73 -2.68
CA LEU A 19 3.21 -5.98 -4.01
C LEU A 19 2.11 -7.05 -3.98
N ASP A 20 2.35 -8.15 -3.27
CA ASP A 20 1.37 -9.24 -3.13
C ASP A 20 0.12 -8.77 -2.38
N THR A 21 0.32 -7.98 -1.32
CA THR A 21 -0.78 -7.39 -0.54
C THR A 21 -1.59 -6.44 -1.41
N TYR A 22 -0.93 -5.58 -2.19
CA TYR A 22 -1.61 -4.71 -3.15
C TYR A 22 -2.44 -5.49 -4.17
N SER A 23 -1.86 -6.52 -4.78
CA SER A 23 -2.55 -7.38 -5.77
C SER A 23 -3.77 -8.07 -5.16
N GLN A 24 -3.64 -8.62 -3.95
CA GLN A 24 -4.74 -9.27 -3.24
C GLN A 24 -5.84 -8.29 -2.85
N ALA A 25 -5.47 -7.10 -2.36
CA ALA A 25 -6.43 -6.07 -1.98
C ALA A 25 -7.28 -5.61 -3.17
N MET A 26 -6.65 -5.45 -4.34
CA MET A 26 -7.34 -5.13 -5.60
C MET A 26 -8.27 -6.28 -6.04
N LYS A 27 -7.81 -7.53 -5.99
CA LYS A 27 -8.61 -8.71 -6.38
C LYS A 27 -9.83 -8.92 -5.49
N LEU A 28 -9.69 -8.67 -4.20
CA LEU A 28 -10.75 -8.85 -3.21
C LEU A 28 -11.71 -7.64 -3.13
N GLY A 29 -11.39 -6.55 -3.83
CA GLY A 29 -12.19 -5.32 -3.77
C GLY A 29 -12.21 -4.72 -2.36
N LEU A 30 -11.07 -4.72 -1.67
CA LEU A 30 -10.97 -4.15 -0.33
C LEU A 30 -11.16 -2.63 -0.35
N ASP A 31 -11.28 -2.05 0.85
CA ASP A 31 -11.46 -0.60 1.02
C ASP A 31 -10.41 0.22 0.26
N MET A 32 -10.88 1.24 -0.46
CA MET A 32 -10.00 2.06 -1.29
C MET A 32 -8.99 2.87 -0.49
N ASN A 33 -9.29 3.25 0.76
CA ASN A 33 -8.31 3.94 1.61
C ASN A 33 -7.17 3.00 1.98
N PHE A 34 -7.47 1.73 2.28
CA PHE A 34 -6.45 0.71 2.52
C PHE A 34 -5.54 0.53 1.28
N ILE A 35 -6.15 0.43 0.10
CA ILE A 35 -5.43 0.30 -1.17
C ILE A 35 -4.53 1.53 -1.43
N GLU A 36 -5.03 2.74 -1.17
CA GLU A 36 -4.25 3.98 -1.35
C GLU A 36 -3.06 4.08 -0.39
N ILE A 37 -3.18 3.58 0.84
CA ILE A 37 -2.05 3.49 1.77
C ILE A 37 -0.93 2.63 1.19
N ILE A 38 -1.27 1.45 0.65
CA ILE A 38 -0.29 0.54 0.03
C ILE A 38 0.32 1.16 -1.24
N LYS A 39 -0.51 1.78 -2.11
CA LYS A 39 -0.04 2.45 -3.33
C LYS A 39 0.93 3.58 -3.03
N ARG A 40 0.68 4.35 -1.97
CA ARG A 40 1.58 5.42 -1.53
C ARG A 40 2.94 4.83 -1.15
N GLU A 41 2.95 3.75 -0.38
CA GLU A 41 4.19 3.11 0.03
C GLU A 41 4.96 2.50 -1.16
N LEU A 42 4.27 1.80 -2.08
CA LEU A 42 4.90 1.28 -3.29
C LEU A 42 5.49 2.41 -4.16
N ARG A 43 4.83 3.58 -4.23
CA ARG A 43 5.38 4.75 -4.93
C ARG A 43 6.62 5.30 -4.22
N ASN A 44 6.60 5.38 -2.90
CA ASN A 44 7.76 5.84 -2.11
C ASN A 44 9.00 4.96 -2.37
N ARG A 45 8.80 3.66 -2.60
CA ARG A 45 9.86 2.69 -2.93
C ARG A 45 10.21 2.61 -4.40
N GLY A 46 9.53 3.36 -5.27
CA GLY A 46 9.73 3.28 -6.72
C GLY A 46 9.20 1.99 -7.38
N LEU A 47 8.38 1.22 -6.67
CA LEU A 47 7.80 -0.06 -7.12
C LEU A 47 6.45 0.13 -7.84
N TYR A 48 5.88 1.33 -7.78
CA TYR A 48 4.63 1.67 -8.46
C TYR A 48 4.86 2.82 -9.43
N SER A 49 5.08 2.47 -10.70
CA SER A 49 5.15 3.44 -11.79
C SER A 49 3.75 3.81 -12.28
N ARG A 50 3.51 5.11 -12.48
CA ARG A 50 2.21 5.68 -12.89
C ARG A 50 1.76 5.27 -14.32
N ASN A 51 2.49 4.36 -14.97
CA ASN A 51 2.39 4.10 -16.41
C ASN A 51 1.66 2.80 -16.78
N GLU A 52 1.07 2.07 -15.83
CA GLU A 52 0.24 0.88 -16.13
C GLU A 52 -1.26 1.20 -16.08
N GLN A 53 -1.69 2.12 -16.94
CA GLN A 53 -3.08 2.23 -17.39
C GLN A 53 -3.09 2.32 -18.91
N ASN A 54 -3.05 1.14 -19.56
CA ASN A 54 -3.54 0.91 -20.92
C ASN A 54 -4.41 -0.34 -20.88
#